data_AF-A0A2J4P713-F1
#
_entry.id   AF-A0A2J4P713-F1
#
_cell.length_a   1.000
_cell.length_b   1.000
_cell.length_c   1.000
_cell.angle_alpha   90.00
_cell.angle_beta   90.00
_cell.angle_gamma   90.00
#
_symmetry.space_group_name_H-M   'P 1'
#
loop_
_entity.id
_entity.type
_entity.pdbx_description
1 polymer ?
#
loop_
_entity_poly.entity_id
_entity_poly.type
_entity_poly.pdbx_seq_one_letter_code
_entity_poly.pdbx_strand_id
1 'polypeptide(L)'
;IQVSLMETGAIEKPMRVTYMPGGVGAVAYNAIVAQRPGEPGTVVAFSGGSLLNLAQGKFGRYGVDDVRWLASVGTDYGMIAVRTDSPWKDLPSFMATMEKNPASIVIGAGASIGSQDWMKAALLAQKANVDPHKMRYVAFEGGGEPVTALLGNHVQAVSGDLSEMVPYLQGNKIRVLAVFANERLPGALADVPTAKEQGYDLV
;
A
#
# COMPACT_ATOMS: atom_id res chain seq x y z
N ILE A 1 10.30 10.03 0.63
CA ILE A 1 11.69 9.79 0.13
C ILE A 1 12.39 11.11 -0.20
N GLN A 2 12.02 11.86 -1.25
CA GLN A 2 12.74 13.10 -1.61
C GLN A 2 12.80 14.12 -0.46
N VAL A 3 11.67 14.36 0.21
CA VAL A 3 11.61 15.25 1.38
C VAL A 3 12.62 14.80 2.44
N SER A 4 12.58 13.52 2.82
CA SER A 4 13.51 12.93 3.79
C SER A 4 14.99 13.02 3.34
N LEU A 5 15.30 12.84 2.05
CA LEU A 5 16.66 12.98 1.52
C LEU A 5 17.16 14.43 1.59
N MET A 6 16.28 15.41 1.43
CA MET A 6 16.62 16.82 1.60
C MET A 6 16.79 17.18 3.08
N GLU A 7 15.88 16.73 3.95
CA GLU A 7 15.95 17.00 5.40
C GLU A 7 17.20 16.40 6.05
N THR A 8 17.66 15.25 5.55
CA THR A 8 18.91 14.60 6.01
C THR A 8 20.18 15.18 5.37
N GLY A 9 20.06 16.09 4.40
CA GLY A 9 21.20 16.62 3.65
C GLY A 9 21.86 15.60 2.69
N ALA A 10 21.23 14.46 2.44
CA ALA A 10 21.73 13.44 1.51
C ALA A 10 21.70 13.92 0.05
N ILE A 11 20.82 14.88 -0.28
CA ILE A 11 20.82 15.61 -1.55
C ILE A 11 20.72 17.11 -1.29
N GLU A 12 21.46 17.90 -2.06
CA GLU A 12 21.45 19.37 -1.95
C GLU A 12 20.31 20.02 -2.74
N LYS A 13 19.83 19.35 -3.79
CA LYS A 13 18.82 19.85 -4.71
C LYS A 13 17.72 18.81 -4.95
N PRO A 14 16.47 19.22 -5.17
CA PRO A 14 15.40 18.31 -5.54
C PRO A 14 15.75 17.49 -6.78
N MET A 15 15.41 16.20 -6.77
CA MET A 15 15.51 15.36 -7.98
C MET A 15 14.28 15.61 -8.86
N ARG A 16 14.46 15.56 -10.19
CA ARG A 16 13.31 15.60 -11.10
C ARG A 16 12.55 14.27 -10.97
N VAL A 17 11.31 14.35 -10.54
CA VAL A 17 10.40 13.20 -10.47
C VAL A 17 9.57 13.12 -11.75
N THR A 18 9.49 11.94 -12.35
CA THR A 18 8.61 11.66 -13.50
C THR A 18 7.75 10.46 -13.16
N TYR A 19 6.42 10.64 -13.21
CA TYR A 19 5.47 9.57 -12.93
C TYR A 19 5.24 8.74 -14.20
N MET A 20 5.42 7.42 -14.11
CA MET A 20 5.20 6.47 -15.21
C MET A 20 4.33 5.30 -14.69
N PRO A 21 3.01 5.53 -14.54
CA PRO A 21 2.09 4.52 -14.00
C PRO A 21 1.91 3.35 -14.97
N GLY A 22 1.34 2.26 -14.44
CA GLY A 22 0.99 1.07 -15.21
C GLY A 22 1.67 -0.20 -14.71
N GLY A 23 0.84 -1.22 -14.48
CA GLY A 23 1.28 -2.57 -14.13
C GLY A 23 2.03 -2.68 -12.80
N VAL A 24 1.72 -1.80 -11.83
CA VAL A 24 2.40 -1.74 -10.51
C VAL A 24 3.92 -1.58 -10.69
N GLY A 25 4.33 -0.68 -11.59
CA GLY A 25 5.73 -0.36 -11.87
C GLY A 25 6.33 -1.06 -13.10
N ALA A 26 5.58 -1.96 -13.76
CA ALA A 26 6.05 -2.66 -14.96
C ALA A 26 6.44 -1.70 -16.09
N VAL A 27 5.68 -0.61 -16.30
CA VAL A 27 5.96 0.37 -17.36
C VAL A 27 7.28 1.08 -17.11
N ALA A 28 7.47 1.66 -15.93
CA ALA A 28 8.71 2.37 -15.56
C ALA A 28 9.93 1.43 -15.63
N TYR A 29 9.79 0.22 -15.09
CA TYR A 29 10.84 -0.78 -15.08
C TYR A 29 11.27 -1.17 -16.50
N ASN A 30 10.32 -1.58 -17.35
CA ASN A 30 10.61 -1.99 -18.72
C ASN A 30 11.16 -0.82 -19.56
N ALA A 31 10.64 0.39 -19.40
CA ALA A 31 11.12 1.56 -20.14
C ALA A 31 12.59 1.86 -19.85
N ILE A 32 13.00 1.85 -18.58
CA ILE A 32 14.39 2.13 -18.19
C ILE A 32 15.31 0.99 -18.61
N VAL A 33 14.97 -0.26 -18.31
CA VAL A 33 15.81 -1.42 -18.65
C VAL A 33 16.00 -1.54 -20.17
N ALA A 34 14.93 -1.37 -20.95
CA ALA A 34 15.00 -1.55 -22.41
C ALA A 34 15.67 -0.39 -23.15
N GLN A 35 15.44 0.86 -22.72
CA GLN A 35 15.78 2.03 -23.54
C GLN A 35 16.90 2.88 -22.94
N ARG A 36 17.08 2.83 -21.62
CA ARG A 36 18.03 3.70 -20.90
C ARG A 36 18.89 2.93 -19.87
N PRO A 37 19.38 1.71 -20.20
CA PRO A 37 20.20 0.96 -19.25
C PRO A 37 21.48 1.76 -18.95
N GLY A 38 21.70 2.09 -17.68
CA GLY A 38 22.89 2.81 -17.23
C GLY A 38 22.91 4.32 -17.48
N GLU A 39 21.77 4.95 -17.83
CA GLU A 39 21.68 6.41 -17.92
C GLU A 39 22.09 7.06 -16.58
N PRO A 40 23.17 7.89 -16.55
CA PRO A 40 23.66 8.47 -15.31
C PRO A 40 22.62 9.38 -14.65
N GLY A 41 22.48 9.27 -13.33
CA GLY A 41 21.54 10.08 -12.55
C GLY A 41 20.08 9.64 -12.64
N THR A 42 19.78 8.54 -13.33
CA THR A 42 18.43 7.95 -13.35
C THR A 42 18.30 6.88 -12.26
N VAL A 43 17.33 7.06 -11.38
CA VAL A 43 16.94 6.07 -10.36
C VAL A 43 15.46 5.74 -10.50
N VAL A 44 15.11 4.47 -10.37
CA VAL A 44 13.72 4.01 -10.38
C VAL A 44 13.30 3.69 -8.96
N ALA A 45 12.30 4.40 -8.46
CA ALA A 45 11.65 4.03 -7.21
C ALA A 45 10.88 2.73 -7.42
N PHE A 46 11.07 1.78 -6.51
CA PHE A 46 10.52 0.44 -6.62
C PHE A 46 9.96 0.01 -5.27
N SER A 47 8.75 -0.54 -5.24
CA SER A 47 8.08 -0.96 -4.00
C SER A 47 8.06 -2.49 -3.87
N GLY A 48 7.64 -2.98 -2.69
CA GLY A 48 7.39 -4.41 -2.49
C GLY A 48 6.37 -4.97 -3.49
N GLY A 49 5.38 -4.18 -3.91
CA GLY A 49 4.36 -4.57 -4.88
C GLY A 49 4.95 -4.80 -6.26
N SER A 50 5.85 -3.91 -6.68
CA SER A 50 6.61 -4.08 -7.92
C SER A 50 7.53 -5.30 -7.84
N LEU A 51 8.18 -5.53 -6.69
CA LEU A 51 9.07 -6.68 -6.47
C LEU A 51 8.32 -8.01 -6.51
N LEU A 52 7.16 -8.09 -5.87
CA LEU A 52 6.31 -9.27 -5.94
C LEU A 52 5.85 -9.56 -7.37
N ASN A 53 5.37 -8.54 -8.09
CA ASN A 53 4.93 -8.73 -9.47
C ASN A 53 6.09 -9.16 -10.39
N LEU A 54 7.28 -8.59 -10.20
CA LEU A 54 8.50 -9.00 -10.90
C LEU A 54 8.84 -10.46 -10.59
N ALA A 55 8.82 -10.86 -9.32
CA ALA A 55 9.08 -12.24 -8.89
C ALA A 55 8.04 -13.25 -9.43
N GLN A 56 6.80 -12.81 -9.63
CA GLN A 56 5.73 -13.58 -10.27
C GLN A 56 5.84 -13.61 -11.82
N GLY A 57 6.86 -13.00 -12.41
CA GLY A 57 7.04 -12.94 -13.87
C GLY A 57 6.07 -12.02 -14.59
N LYS A 58 5.35 -11.15 -13.87
CA LYS A 58 4.34 -10.25 -14.46
C LYS A 58 4.93 -9.08 -15.25
N PHE A 59 6.24 -8.87 -15.16
CA PHE A 59 6.94 -7.79 -15.86
C PHE A 59 7.44 -8.19 -17.26
N GLY A 60 7.26 -9.46 -17.64
CA GLY A 60 7.56 -9.96 -18.98
C GLY A 60 9.01 -10.36 -19.13
N ARG A 61 9.71 -9.75 -20.09
CA ARG A 61 11.03 -10.21 -20.56
C ARG A 61 12.14 -10.02 -19.52
N TYR A 62 12.09 -8.94 -18.75
CA TYR A 62 13.17 -8.55 -17.84
C TYR A 62 12.86 -8.97 -16.39
N GLY A 63 13.89 -9.43 -15.68
CA GLY A 63 13.84 -10.01 -14.36
C GLY A 63 14.77 -9.33 -13.35
N VAL A 64 14.80 -9.84 -12.11
CA VAL A 64 15.53 -9.23 -10.98
C VAL A 64 17.02 -8.95 -11.23
N ASP A 65 17.63 -9.64 -12.20
CA ASP A 65 19.05 -9.53 -12.57
C ASP A 65 19.34 -8.47 -13.64
N ASP A 66 18.31 -7.90 -14.28
CA ASP A 66 18.46 -6.87 -15.32
C ASP A 66 18.63 -5.45 -14.75
N VAL A 67 18.70 -5.33 -13.42
CA VAL A 67 18.88 -4.05 -12.72
C VAL A 67 19.92 -4.17 -11.61
N ARG A 68 20.52 -3.04 -11.26
CA ARG A 68 21.34 -2.92 -10.05
C ARG A 68 20.48 -2.40 -8.91
N TRP A 69 20.19 -3.26 -7.93
CA TRP A 69 19.55 -2.86 -6.69
C TRP A 69 20.50 -1.95 -5.88
N LEU A 70 20.00 -0.79 -5.46
CA LEU A 70 20.80 0.23 -4.79
C LEU A 70 20.69 0.15 -3.27
N ALA A 71 19.51 0.44 -2.74
CA ALA A 71 19.24 0.42 -1.30
C ALA A 71 17.74 0.37 -1.04
N SER A 72 17.35 -0.17 0.12
CA SER A 72 16.04 0.13 0.70
C SER A 72 16.12 1.46 1.44
N VAL A 73 15.18 2.36 1.16
CA VAL A 73 15.15 3.72 1.74
C VAL A 73 14.14 3.87 2.87
N GLY A 74 13.36 2.83 3.16
CA GLY A 74 12.36 2.85 4.21
C GLY A 74 11.58 1.54 4.29
N THR A 75 10.97 1.33 5.44
CA THR A 75 9.93 0.31 5.62
C THR A 75 8.60 1.03 5.67
N ASP A 76 7.64 0.56 4.90
CA ASP A 76 6.27 1.03 4.95
C ASP A 76 5.38 -0.11 5.44
N TYR A 77 4.51 0.21 6.39
CA TYR A 77 3.67 -0.78 7.03
C TYR A 77 2.31 -0.81 6.35
N GLY A 78 1.80 -2.02 6.12
CA GLY A 78 0.45 -2.18 5.63
C GLY A 78 -0.58 -1.69 6.65
N MET A 79 -1.74 -1.26 6.18
CA MET A 79 -2.81 -0.82 7.08
C MET A 79 -4.19 -1.01 6.44
N ILE A 80 -5.22 -1.00 7.27
CA ILE A 80 -6.62 -0.92 6.83
C ILE A 80 -7.29 0.30 7.46
N ALA A 81 -7.93 1.12 6.63
CA ALA A 81 -8.61 2.34 7.04
C ALA A 81 -10.02 2.45 6.45
N VAL A 82 -10.84 3.22 7.15
CA VAL A 82 -12.24 3.52 6.81
C VAL A 82 -12.52 5.01 7.02
N ARG A 83 -13.67 5.49 6.55
CA ARG A 83 -14.13 6.83 6.94
C ARG A 83 -14.48 6.89 8.42
N THR A 84 -14.29 8.05 9.06
CA THR A 84 -14.58 8.22 10.50
C THR A 84 -16.05 8.03 10.88
N ASP A 85 -16.96 8.32 9.94
CA ASP A 85 -18.41 8.14 10.08
C ASP A 85 -18.90 6.75 9.66
N SER A 86 -18.00 5.85 9.26
CA SER A 86 -18.34 4.44 9.05
C SER A 86 -18.80 3.78 10.37
N PRO A 87 -19.57 2.68 10.30
CA PRO A 87 -20.03 1.96 11.48
C PRO A 87 -18.90 1.23 12.22
N TRP A 88 -17.73 1.07 11.59
CA TRP A 88 -16.59 0.34 12.14
C TRP A 88 -15.66 1.29 12.90
N LYS A 89 -15.48 1.03 14.19
CA LYS A 89 -14.61 1.86 15.06
C LYS A 89 -13.29 1.19 15.39
N ASP A 90 -13.19 -0.11 15.15
CA ASP A 90 -12.05 -0.96 15.41
C ASP A 90 -11.98 -2.09 14.36
N LEU A 91 -10.88 -2.84 14.34
CA LEU A 91 -10.70 -3.96 13.41
C LEU A 91 -11.70 -5.10 13.67
N PRO A 92 -12.02 -5.52 14.91
CA PRO A 92 -12.98 -6.59 15.15
C PRO A 92 -14.39 -6.31 14.60
N SER A 93 -14.93 -5.10 14.76
CA SER A 93 -16.23 -4.73 14.20
C SER A 93 -16.24 -4.76 12.67
N PHE A 94 -15.13 -4.37 12.04
CA PHE A 94 -14.92 -4.47 10.60
C PHE A 94 -14.89 -5.93 10.14
N MET A 95 -14.07 -6.77 10.78
CA MET A 95 -13.95 -8.19 10.42
C MET A 95 -15.24 -8.98 10.67
N ALA A 96 -15.98 -8.70 11.75
CA ALA A 96 -17.29 -9.32 11.99
C ALA A 96 -18.31 -9.01 10.87
N THR A 97 -18.16 -7.87 10.19
CA THR A 97 -18.99 -7.54 9.02
C THR A 97 -18.54 -8.34 7.79
N MET A 98 -17.23 -8.44 7.58
CA MET A 98 -16.63 -9.26 6.51
C MET A 98 -17.00 -10.74 6.65
N GLU A 99 -16.98 -11.30 7.86
CA GLU A 99 -17.37 -12.69 8.15
C GLU A 99 -18.83 -12.98 7.77
N LYS A 100 -19.74 -12.06 8.07
CA LYS A 100 -21.17 -12.20 7.75
C LYS A 100 -21.44 -12.06 6.25
N ASN A 101 -20.81 -11.07 5.62
CA ASN A 101 -20.98 -10.81 4.20
C ASN A 101 -19.73 -10.12 3.62
N PRO A 102 -18.76 -10.88 3.07
CA PRO A 102 -17.51 -10.30 2.56
C PRO A 102 -17.71 -9.41 1.33
N ALA A 103 -18.85 -9.53 0.66
CA ALA A 103 -19.21 -8.67 -0.45
C ALA A 103 -19.92 -7.37 -0.02
N SER A 104 -20.13 -7.14 1.28
CA SER A 104 -20.77 -5.92 1.78
C SER A 104 -19.83 -4.72 1.87
N ILE A 105 -18.51 -4.97 1.89
CA ILE A 105 -17.48 -3.94 1.99
C ILE A 105 -16.69 -3.95 0.68
N VAL A 106 -16.67 -2.81 -0.01
CA VAL A 106 -15.76 -2.60 -1.14
C VAL A 106 -14.44 -2.08 -0.61
N ILE A 107 -13.36 -2.83 -0.82
CA ILE A 107 -12.00 -2.48 -0.43
C ILE A 107 -11.27 -1.90 -1.64
N GLY A 108 -10.78 -0.67 -1.52
CA GLY A 108 -9.91 -0.04 -2.50
C GLY A 108 -8.43 -0.19 -2.14
N ALA A 109 -7.56 -0.34 -3.14
CA ALA A 109 -6.12 -0.47 -2.93
C ALA A 109 -5.33 -0.14 -4.20
N GLY A 110 -4.07 0.28 -4.05
CA GLY A 110 -3.21 0.82 -5.11
C GLY A 110 -2.59 -0.21 -6.06
N ALA A 111 -3.12 -1.42 -6.11
CA ALA A 111 -2.53 -2.50 -6.90
C ALA A 111 -3.55 -3.55 -7.35
N SER A 112 -3.19 -4.34 -8.37
CA SER A 112 -4.07 -5.36 -8.96
C SER A 112 -4.26 -6.60 -8.09
N ILE A 113 -5.26 -7.43 -8.40
CA ILE A 113 -5.48 -8.70 -7.70
C ILE A 113 -4.22 -9.58 -7.78
N GLY A 114 -3.82 -10.15 -6.64
CA GLY A 114 -2.61 -10.98 -6.53
C GLY A 114 -1.29 -10.21 -6.42
N SER A 115 -1.34 -8.88 -6.27
CA SER A 115 -0.18 -8.03 -5.92
C SER A 115 -0.12 -7.76 -4.40
N GLN A 116 0.88 -7.01 -3.92
CA GLN A 116 1.13 -6.80 -2.49
C GLN A 116 -0.09 -6.24 -1.75
N ASP A 117 -0.75 -5.19 -2.25
CA ASP A 117 -1.85 -4.57 -1.51
C ASP A 117 -3.11 -5.44 -1.48
N TRP A 118 -3.34 -6.20 -2.55
CA TRP A 118 -4.37 -7.23 -2.52
C TRP A 118 -4.05 -8.32 -1.50
N MET A 119 -2.78 -8.75 -1.41
CA MET A 119 -2.36 -9.75 -0.43
C MET A 119 -2.55 -9.26 1.01
N LYS A 120 -2.30 -7.97 1.31
CA LYS A 120 -2.57 -7.40 2.64
C LYS A 120 -4.03 -7.61 3.07
N ALA A 121 -4.98 -7.23 2.20
CA ALA A 121 -6.41 -7.42 2.47
C ALA A 121 -6.79 -8.91 2.52
N ALA A 122 -6.23 -9.73 1.62
CA ALA A 122 -6.49 -11.16 1.55
C ALA A 122 -6.01 -11.92 2.79
N LEU A 123 -4.79 -11.62 3.27
CA LEU A 123 -4.22 -12.21 4.47
C LEU A 123 -5.03 -11.80 5.71
N LEU A 124 -5.45 -10.53 5.78
CA LEU A 124 -6.35 -10.07 6.85
C LEU A 124 -7.69 -10.82 6.83
N ALA A 125 -8.30 -10.97 5.66
CA ALA A 125 -9.53 -11.74 5.50
C ALA A 125 -9.35 -13.20 5.95
N GLN A 126 -8.25 -13.85 5.57
CA GLN A 126 -7.94 -15.21 6.03
C GLN A 126 -7.82 -15.31 7.56
N LYS A 127 -7.24 -14.29 8.21
CA LYS A 127 -7.13 -14.25 9.68
C LYS A 127 -8.50 -14.13 10.38
N ALA A 128 -9.54 -13.71 9.66
CA ALA A 128 -10.93 -13.73 10.11
C ALA A 128 -11.75 -14.88 9.50
N ASN A 129 -11.12 -15.92 8.96
CA ASN A 129 -11.80 -17.05 8.29
C ASN A 129 -12.69 -16.64 7.10
N VAL A 130 -12.39 -15.50 6.48
CA VAL A 130 -13.07 -15.02 5.28
C VAL A 130 -12.30 -15.47 4.05
N ASP A 131 -13.00 -16.08 3.09
CA ASP A 131 -12.44 -16.41 1.78
C ASP A 131 -12.09 -15.12 0.99
N PRO A 132 -10.79 -14.86 0.72
CA PRO A 132 -10.37 -13.64 0.02
C PRO A 132 -10.97 -13.48 -1.36
N HIS A 133 -11.34 -14.58 -2.03
CA HIS A 133 -11.94 -14.54 -3.36
C HIS A 133 -13.36 -13.99 -3.37
N LYS A 134 -14.02 -13.91 -2.20
CA LYS A 134 -15.38 -13.37 -2.04
C LYS A 134 -15.38 -11.88 -1.68
N MET A 135 -14.21 -11.29 -1.43
CA MET A 135 -14.11 -9.85 -1.14
C MET A 135 -14.44 -9.04 -2.40
N ARG A 136 -15.11 -7.90 -2.21
CA ARG A 136 -15.18 -6.89 -3.27
C ARG A 136 -13.95 -6.02 -3.21
N TYR A 137 -13.14 -6.09 -4.25
CA TYR A 137 -11.89 -5.36 -4.36
C TYR A 137 -11.89 -4.47 -5.59
N VAL A 138 -11.47 -3.21 -5.43
CA VAL A 138 -11.26 -2.26 -6.51
C VAL A 138 -9.79 -1.91 -6.57
N ALA A 139 -9.15 -2.28 -7.68
CA ALA A 139 -7.77 -1.94 -7.97
C ALA A 139 -7.69 -0.51 -8.51
N PHE A 140 -6.74 0.26 -7.99
CA PHE A 140 -6.35 1.58 -8.47
C PHE A 140 -4.90 1.55 -8.94
N GLU A 141 -4.45 2.61 -9.62
CA GLU A 141 -3.04 2.74 -10.04
C GLU A 141 -2.12 3.23 -8.90
N GLY A 142 -2.70 3.53 -7.73
CA GLY A 142 -1.99 3.99 -6.53
C GLY A 142 -2.00 5.50 -6.37
N GLY A 143 -0.97 6.08 -5.74
CA GLY A 143 -0.75 7.53 -5.71
C GLY A 143 -1.84 8.34 -4.97
N GLY A 144 -2.56 7.72 -4.03
CA GLY A 144 -3.66 8.35 -3.29
C GLY A 144 -5.05 8.24 -3.94
N GLU A 145 -5.17 7.60 -5.11
CA GLU A 145 -6.49 7.31 -5.72
C GLU A 145 -7.42 6.50 -4.80
N PRO A 146 -6.97 5.42 -4.11
CA PRO A 146 -7.84 4.68 -3.18
C PRO A 146 -8.39 5.57 -2.06
N VAL A 147 -7.57 6.49 -1.54
CA VAL A 147 -7.96 7.42 -0.46
C VAL A 147 -9.00 8.41 -0.94
N THR A 148 -8.82 8.93 -2.15
CA THR A 148 -9.80 9.82 -2.79
C THR A 148 -11.13 9.09 -2.99
N ALA A 149 -11.10 7.84 -3.45
CA ALA A 149 -12.29 7.01 -3.59
C ALA A 149 -12.98 6.72 -2.24
N LEU A 150 -12.20 6.50 -1.17
CA LEU A 150 -12.72 6.33 0.19
C LEU A 150 -13.44 7.58 0.68
N LEU A 151 -12.82 8.75 0.53
CA LEU A 151 -13.39 10.04 0.91
C LEU A 151 -14.66 10.37 0.11
N GLY A 152 -14.71 9.97 -1.17
CA GLY A 152 -15.90 10.05 -2.03
C GLY A 152 -16.96 8.96 -1.78
N ASN A 153 -16.71 8.04 -0.83
CA ASN A 153 -17.57 6.89 -0.52
C ASN A 153 -17.81 5.93 -1.71
N HIS A 154 -16.89 5.89 -2.67
CA HIS A 154 -16.91 4.91 -3.75
C HIS A 154 -16.39 3.53 -3.31
N VAL A 155 -15.54 3.52 -2.28
CA VAL A 155 -15.12 2.32 -1.53
C VAL A 155 -15.38 2.55 -0.03
N GLN A 156 -15.61 1.47 0.72
CA GLN A 156 -15.93 1.55 2.16
C GLN A 156 -14.68 1.43 3.04
N ALA A 157 -13.64 0.80 2.52
CA ALA A 157 -12.35 0.68 3.19
C ALA A 157 -11.20 0.81 2.19
N VAL A 158 -10.02 1.18 2.68
CA VAL A 158 -8.77 1.16 1.93
C VAL A 158 -7.77 0.29 2.64
N SER A 159 -7.19 -0.66 1.90
CA SER A 159 -6.02 -1.42 2.31
C SER A 159 -4.84 -0.92 1.50
N GLY A 160 -3.75 -0.56 2.15
CA GLY A 160 -2.61 0.05 1.45
C GLY A 160 -1.42 0.21 2.36
N ASP A 161 -0.60 1.20 2.05
CA ASP A 161 0.56 1.57 2.85
C ASP A 161 0.23 2.75 3.77
N LEU A 162 0.79 2.76 4.97
CA LEU A 162 0.47 3.78 5.96
C LEU A 162 1.02 5.16 5.56
N SER A 163 2.12 5.22 4.81
CA SER A 163 2.66 6.48 4.29
C SER A 163 1.65 7.25 3.43
N GLU A 164 0.72 6.55 2.76
CA GLU A 164 -0.33 7.16 1.96
C GLU A 164 -1.40 7.86 2.81
N MET A 165 -1.53 7.47 4.09
CA MET A 165 -2.48 8.09 5.01
C MET A 165 -1.93 9.31 5.73
N VAL A 166 -0.61 9.47 5.80
CA VAL A 166 0.04 10.53 6.59
C VAL A 166 -0.55 11.92 6.32
N PRO A 167 -0.80 12.34 5.05
CA PRO A 167 -1.41 13.65 4.77
C PRO A 167 -2.84 13.81 5.33
N TYR A 168 -3.53 12.70 5.61
CA TYR A 168 -4.93 12.66 6.00
C TYR A 168 -5.14 12.41 7.50
N LEU A 169 -4.10 12.04 8.26
CA LEU A 169 -4.19 11.74 9.69
C LEU A 169 -4.70 12.93 10.51
N GLN A 170 -4.40 14.16 10.10
CA GLN A 170 -4.87 15.38 10.80
C GLN A 170 -6.32 15.76 10.47
N GLY A 171 -6.90 15.19 9.41
CA GLY A 171 -8.16 15.66 8.83
C GLY A 171 -9.44 15.17 9.52
N ASN A 172 -9.35 14.26 10.51
CA ASN A 172 -10.50 13.62 11.18
C ASN A 172 -11.55 12.97 10.23
N LYS A 173 -11.21 12.74 8.96
CA LYS A 173 -12.10 12.12 7.96
C LYS A 173 -11.85 10.62 7.78
N ILE A 174 -10.65 10.16 8.13
CA ILE A 174 -10.21 8.79 7.97
C ILE A 174 -9.84 8.23 9.35
N ARG A 175 -10.20 6.98 9.58
CA ARG A 175 -9.82 6.19 10.76
C ARG A 175 -9.01 5.00 10.28
N VAL A 176 -7.74 4.94 10.69
CA VAL A 176 -6.94 3.71 10.56
C VAL A 176 -7.40 2.75 11.65
N LEU A 177 -7.91 1.58 11.25
CA LEU A 177 -8.41 0.56 12.18
C LEU A 177 -7.28 -0.31 12.70
N ALA A 178 -6.29 -0.58 11.86
CA ALA A 178 -5.11 -1.35 12.23
C ALA A 178 -3.91 -1.03 11.35
N VAL A 179 -2.72 -1.09 11.95
CA VAL A 179 -1.44 -1.24 11.25
C VAL A 179 -1.01 -2.71 11.29
N PHE A 180 -0.47 -3.20 10.19
CA PHE A 180 0.16 -4.51 10.09
C PHE A 180 1.62 -4.33 10.48
N ALA A 181 1.88 -4.43 11.77
CA ALA A 181 3.20 -4.31 12.38
C ALA A 181 3.23 -5.13 13.68
N ASN A 182 4.43 -5.49 14.13
CA ASN A 182 4.60 -6.22 15.40
C ASN A 182 4.20 -5.39 16.63
N GLU A 183 4.49 -4.10 16.60
CA GLU A 183 4.24 -3.13 17.66
C GLU A 183 3.66 -1.85 17.06
N ARG A 184 3.02 -1.03 17.89
CA ARG A 184 2.52 0.28 17.45
C ARG A 184 3.67 1.16 16.98
N LEU A 185 3.40 1.96 15.97
CA LEU A 185 4.40 2.84 15.37
C LEU A 185 4.54 4.13 16.19
N PRO A 186 5.74 4.74 16.22
CA PRO A 186 5.96 5.97 16.97
C PRO A 186 5.27 7.19 16.34
N GLY A 187 5.28 8.31 17.08
CA GLY A 187 4.82 9.60 16.59
C GLY A 187 3.29 9.69 16.48
N ALA A 188 2.80 10.29 15.38
CA ALA A 188 1.37 10.53 15.15
C ALA A 188 0.50 9.27 15.02
N LEU A 189 1.13 8.09 15.04
CA LEU A 189 0.49 6.79 14.87
C LEU A 189 0.52 5.93 16.14
N ALA A 190 1.06 6.46 17.25
CA ALA A 190 1.19 5.72 18.52
C ALA A 190 -0.16 5.24 19.09
N ASP A 191 -1.24 5.93 18.76
CA ASP A 191 -2.59 5.58 19.20
C ASP A 191 -3.30 4.57 18.29
N VAL A 192 -2.75 4.28 17.11
CA VAL A 192 -3.33 3.31 16.18
C VAL A 192 -2.95 1.90 16.64
N PRO A 193 -3.92 1.03 16.96
CA PRO A 193 -3.61 -0.35 17.34
C PRO A 193 -3.07 -1.15 16.15
N THR A 194 -2.27 -2.15 16.44
CA THR A 194 -1.88 -3.16 15.45
C THR A 194 -3.02 -4.14 15.17
N ALA A 195 -2.96 -4.87 14.07
CA ALA A 195 -3.87 -6.00 13.84
C ALA A 195 -3.67 -7.10 14.88
N LYS A 196 -2.41 -7.32 15.29
CA LYS A 196 -2.01 -8.30 16.30
C LYS A 196 -2.61 -8.04 17.67
N GLU A 197 -2.59 -6.80 18.15
CA GLU A 197 -3.26 -6.40 19.41
C GLU A 197 -4.77 -6.65 19.38
N GLN A 198 -5.37 -6.68 18.19
CA GLN A 198 -6.81 -6.86 17.99
C GLN A 198 -7.19 -8.32 17.67
N GLY A 199 -6.26 -9.26 17.82
CA GLY A 199 -6.51 -10.70 17.66
C GLY A 199 -6.23 -11.27 16.27
N TYR A 200 -5.68 -10.48 15.35
CA TYR A 200 -5.36 -10.92 13.99
C TYR A 200 -3.84 -10.94 13.81
N ASP A 201 -3.26 -12.14 13.75
CA ASP A 201 -1.82 -12.34 13.61
C ASP A 201 -1.34 -11.99 12.18
N LEU A 202 -1.22 -10.69 11.91
CA LEU A 202 -0.76 -10.10 10.65
C LEU A 202 0.17 -8.92 10.97
N VAL A 203 1.35 -8.93 10.36
CA VAL A 203 2.44 -7.96 10.54
C VAL A 203 3.09 -7.57 9.24
#